data_AF-A0A2R4WH18-F1
#
_entry.id   AF-A0A2R4WH18-F1
#
_cell.length_a   1.000
_cell.length_b   1.000
_cell.length_c   1.000
_cell.angle_alpha   90.00
_cell.angle_beta   90.00
_cell.angle_gamma   90.00
#
_symmetry.space_group_name_H-M   'P 1'
#
loop_
_entity.id
_entity.type
_entity.pdbx_description
1 polymer ?
#
loop_
_entity_poly.entity_id
_entity_poly.type
_entity_poly.pdbx_seq_one_letter_code
_entity_poly.pdbx_strand_id
1 'polypeptide(L)'
;MSDVNLEQQSEFVGLAADIVSSYVANNNLQVAELPGLIASVHASLTALGQPAAPAVEETRATPAQIRKSVTPDHLISFIDGKPYRSLKRHLTSQGLTPAEYRQKFGLPHDYPMVAASYAAQRSALAKSLGLGQRRRDAAAAAQAAAAEPAPAEPARAAEVPAEKPAPRRRARKAAAE
;
A
#
# COMPACT_ATOMS: atom_id res chain seq x y z
N MET A 1 -31.51 17.88 21.39
CA MET A 1 -30.36 18.10 20.49
C MET A 1 -30.78 18.83 19.20
N SER A 2 -32.03 18.69 18.74
CA SER A 2 -32.62 19.46 17.65
C SER A 2 -32.94 20.91 18.02
N ASP A 3 -33.45 21.17 19.23
CA ASP A 3 -33.91 22.51 19.64
C ASP A 3 -32.77 23.53 19.79
N VAL A 4 -31.62 23.07 20.31
CA VAL A 4 -30.41 23.91 20.48
C VAL A 4 -29.87 24.41 19.14
N ASN A 5 -30.01 23.62 18.08
CA ASN A 5 -29.54 24.03 16.75
C ASN A 5 -30.45 25.10 16.15
N LEU A 6 -31.77 25.02 16.39
CA LEU A 6 -32.73 26.03 15.89
C LEU A 6 -32.52 27.39 16.56
N GLU A 7 -32.28 27.41 17.88
CA GLU A 7 -31.95 28.64 18.61
C GLU A 7 -30.65 29.26 18.07
N GLN A 8 -29.63 28.44 17.83
CA GLN A 8 -28.35 28.89 17.28
C GLN A 8 -28.50 29.45 15.85
N GLN A 9 -29.35 28.86 15.00
CA GLN A 9 -29.67 29.43 13.69
C GLN A 9 -30.34 30.80 13.83
N SER A 10 -31.28 30.96 14.77
CA SER A 10 -31.97 32.24 14.98
C SER A 10 -31.03 33.35 15.48
N GLU A 11 -30.06 32.99 16.33
CA GLU A 11 -29.01 33.90 16.81
C GLU A 11 -28.08 34.33 15.66
N PHE A 12 -27.65 33.40 14.80
CA PHE A 12 -26.82 33.73 13.64
C PHE A 12 -27.54 34.62 12.62
N VAL A 13 -28.85 34.44 12.44
CA VAL A 13 -29.66 35.33 11.60
C VAL A 13 -29.71 36.74 12.18
N GLY A 14 -29.89 36.87 13.50
CA GLY A 14 -29.85 38.17 14.18
C GLY A 14 -28.49 38.87 14.02
N LEU A 15 -27.40 38.17 14.30
CA LEU A 15 -26.04 38.70 14.15
C LEU A 15 -25.71 39.08 12.69
N ALA A 16 -26.13 38.27 11.72
CA ALA A 16 -25.95 38.59 10.30
C ALA A 16 -26.70 39.88 9.92
N ALA A 17 -27.92 40.09 10.43
CA ALA A 17 -28.70 41.30 10.17
C ALA A 17 -28.03 42.56 10.77
N ASP A 18 -27.48 42.46 11.98
CA ASP A 18 -26.76 43.56 12.63
C ASP A 18 -25.47 43.94 11.89
N ILE A 19 -24.73 42.94 11.40
CA ILE A 19 -23.51 43.15 10.61
C ILE A 19 -23.85 43.81 9.26
N VAL A 20 -24.84 43.27 8.54
CA VAL A 20 -25.23 43.78 7.22
C VAL A 20 -25.82 45.19 7.33
N SER A 21 -26.64 45.46 8.34
CA SER A 21 -27.20 46.81 8.55
C SER A 21 -26.13 47.85 8.84
N SER A 22 -25.13 47.52 9.68
CA SER A 22 -23.98 48.38 9.95
C SER A 22 -23.13 48.64 8.70
N TYR A 23 -22.94 47.61 7.87
CA TYR A 23 -22.16 47.73 6.64
C TYR A 23 -22.87 48.60 5.60
N VAL A 24 -24.17 48.40 5.37
CA VAL A 24 -24.96 49.18 4.41
C VAL A 24 -25.19 50.62 4.88
N ALA A 25 -25.26 50.87 6.19
CA ALA A 25 -25.39 52.23 6.72
C ALA A 25 -24.18 53.12 6.39
N ASN A 26 -22.98 52.53 6.24
CA ASN A 26 -21.74 53.27 6.02
C ASN A 26 -21.12 53.05 4.62
N ASN A 27 -21.71 52.20 3.78
CA ASN A 27 -21.20 51.85 2.44
C ASN A 27 -22.32 51.86 1.39
N ASN A 28 -22.02 52.34 0.19
CA ASN A 28 -22.99 52.37 -0.91
C ASN A 28 -22.86 51.11 -1.78
N LEU A 29 -23.95 50.34 -1.89
CA LEU A 29 -24.01 49.06 -2.60
C LEU A 29 -25.16 49.07 -3.61
N GLN A 30 -25.02 48.32 -4.70
CA GLN A 30 -26.14 48.09 -5.62
C GLN A 30 -27.17 47.15 -4.99
N VAL A 31 -28.46 47.39 -5.25
CA VAL A 31 -29.56 46.56 -4.70
C VAL A 31 -29.41 45.08 -5.08
N ALA A 32 -28.79 44.80 -6.24
CA ALA A 32 -28.51 43.44 -6.70
C ALA A 32 -27.49 42.67 -5.86
N GLU A 33 -26.60 43.36 -5.14
CA GLU A 33 -25.51 42.76 -4.34
C GLU A 33 -25.97 42.40 -2.90
N LEU A 34 -27.08 42.99 -2.43
CA LEU A 34 -27.59 42.77 -1.07
C LEU A 34 -27.90 41.30 -0.75
N PRO A 35 -28.58 40.52 -1.61
CA PRO A 35 -28.85 39.11 -1.32
C PRO A 35 -27.56 38.28 -1.22
N GLY A 36 -26.56 38.59 -2.06
CA GLY A 36 -25.27 37.92 -2.04
C GLY A 36 -24.50 38.16 -0.75
N LEU A 37 -24.48 39.41 -0.28
CA LEU A 37 -23.83 39.79 0.97
C LEU A 37 -24.48 39.11 2.19
N ILE A 38 -25.81 39.11 2.26
CA ILE A 38 -26.56 38.45 3.35
C ILE A 38 -26.22 36.95 3.39
N ALA A 39 -26.24 36.29 2.22
CA ALA A 39 -25.91 34.88 2.12
C ALA A 39 -24.47 34.58 2.55
N SER A 40 -23.49 35.41 2.15
CA SER A 40 -22.07 35.18 2.48
C SER A 40 -21.79 35.36 3.98
N VAL A 41 -22.36 36.38 4.60
CA VAL A 41 -22.17 36.65 6.03
C VAL A 41 -22.80 35.55 6.87
N HIS A 42 -24.06 35.19 6.55
CA HIS A 42 -24.75 34.09 7.24
C HIS A 42 -23.98 32.77 7.09
N ALA A 43 -23.54 32.42 5.87
CA ALA A 43 -22.75 31.21 5.62
C ALA A 43 -21.43 31.20 6.42
N SER A 44 -20.77 32.36 6.53
CA SER A 44 -19.52 32.49 7.30
C SER A 44 -19.75 32.26 8.79
N LEU A 45 -20.82 32.83 9.37
CA LEU A 45 -21.17 32.62 10.78
C LEU A 45 -21.56 31.16 11.06
N THR A 46 -22.35 30.54 10.18
CA THR A 46 -22.71 29.13 10.29
C THR A 46 -21.46 28.24 10.19
N ALA A 47 -20.54 28.55 9.28
CA ALA A 47 -19.30 27.79 9.10
C ALA A 47 -18.37 27.87 10.32
N LEU A 48 -18.30 29.02 11.00
CA LEU A 48 -17.53 29.17 12.24
C LEU A 48 -18.15 28.39 13.41
N GLY A 49 -19.48 28.26 13.43
CA GLY A 49 -20.21 27.48 14.43
C GLY A 49 -20.16 25.97 14.21
N GLN A 50 -19.75 25.51 13.02
CA GLN A 50 -19.52 24.10 12.75
C GLN A 50 -18.05 23.74 12.99
N PRO A 51 -17.74 22.61 13.65
CA PRO A 51 -16.39 22.10 13.66
C PRO A 51 -15.97 21.89 12.20
N ALA A 52 -14.85 22.50 11.81
CA ALA A 52 -14.32 22.38 10.45
C ALA A 52 -14.35 20.90 10.06
N ALA A 53 -15.17 20.57 9.05
CA ALA A 53 -15.18 19.23 8.48
C ALA A 53 -13.72 18.93 8.13
N PRO A 54 -13.14 17.81 8.61
CA PRO A 54 -11.77 17.48 8.25
C PRO A 54 -11.74 17.47 6.73
N ALA A 55 -10.92 18.33 6.16
CA ALA A 55 -10.69 18.35 4.73
C ALA A 55 -10.45 16.90 4.33
N VAL A 56 -11.32 16.36 3.48
CA VAL A 56 -11.13 15.06 2.85
C VAL A 56 -10.03 15.27 1.83
N GLU A 57 -8.83 15.60 2.30
CA GLU A 57 -7.63 15.50 1.49
C GLU A 57 -7.43 14.01 1.29
N GLU A 58 -7.69 13.64 0.04
CA GLU A 58 -7.32 12.41 -0.62
C GLU A 58 -6.40 11.54 0.23
N THR A 59 -6.86 10.35 0.61
CA THR A 59 -6.08 9.33 1.33
C THR A 59 -4.80 8.90 0.57
N ARG A 60 -4.49 9.50 -0.58
CA ARG A 60 -3.28 9.31 -1.35
C ARG A 60 -2.11 10.01 -0.66
N ALA A 61 -1.21 9.21 -0.09
CA ALA A 61 0.03 9.72 0.44
C ALA A 61 0.82 10.43 -0.68
N THR A 62 1.30 11.64 -0.40
CA THR A 62 2.13 12.36 -1.37
C THR A 62 3.43 11.58 -1.64
N PRO A 63 4.05 11.72 -2.82
CA PRO A 63 5.32 11.04 -3.11
C PRO A 63 6.43 11.38 -2.10
N ALA A 64 6.42 12.59 -1.55
CA ALA A 64 7.35 13.02 -0.52
C ALA A 64 7.12 12.28 0.81
N GLN A 65 5.86 12.04 1.20
CA GLN A 65 5.52 11.26 2.39
C GLN A 65 5.87 9.77 2.22
N ILE A 66 5.65 9.20 1.03
CA ILE A 66 6.03 7.81 0.71
C ILE A 66 7.54 7.61 0.80
N ARG A 67 8.33 8.58 0.34
CA ARG A 67 9.80 8.52 0.47
C ARG A 67 10.25 8.65 1.93
N LYS A 68 9.59 9.51 2.71
CA LYS A 68 9.89 9.69 4.14
C LYS A 68 9.48 8.50 4.99
N SER A 69 8.46 7.74 4.59
CA SER A 69 8.00 6.58 5.36
C SER A 69 8.94 5.38 5.27
N VAL A 70 9.83 5.34 4.27
CA VAL A 70 10.82 4.27 4.09
C VAL A 70 12.16 4.70 4.67
N THR A 71 12.49 4.19 5.86
CA THR A 71 13.83 4.32 6.43
C THR A 71 14.54 2.96 6.46
N PRO A 72 15.89 2.93 6.51
CA PRO A 72 16.65 1.68 6.53
C PRO A 72 16.28 0.75 7.69
N ASP A 73 15.95 1.33 8.85
CA ASP A 73 15.70 0.60 10.10
C ASP A 73 14.22 0.36 10.41
N HIS A 74 13.34 1.24 9.92
CA HIS A 74 11.90 1.14 10.18
C HIS A 74 11.07 1.76 9.05
N LEU A 75 9.82 1.31 8.97
CA LEU A 75 8.80 1.85 8.09
C LEU A 75 7.78 2.60 8.93
N ILE A 76 7.42 3.81 8.52
CA ILE A 76 6.37 4.59 9.16
C ILE A 76 5.02 4.15 8.58
N SER A 77 4.08 3.82 9.46
CA SER A 77 2.71 3.44 9.08
C SER A 77 1.86 4.68 8.80
N PHE A 78 1.05 4.64 7.74
CA PHE A 78 0.10 5.71 7.38
C PHE A 78 -1.21 5.64 8.16
N ILE A 79 -1.43 4.57 8.95
CA ILE A 79 -2.63 4.42 9.79
C ILE A 79 -2.45 5.17 11.10
N ASP A 80 -1.31 4.99 11.75
CA ASP A 80 -1.06 5.46 13.12
C ASP A 80 0.22 6.28 13.27
N GLY A 81 1.00 6.48 12.18
CA GLY A 81 2.20 7.32 12.17
C GLY A 81 3.40 6.73 12.91
N LYS A 82 3.31 5.47 13.39
CA LYS A 82 4.35 4.87 14.24
C LYS A 82 5.41 4.12 13.42
N PRO A 83 6.67 4.07 13.91
CA PRO A 83 7.74 3.34 13.27
C PRO A 83 7.64 1.83 13.56
N TYR A 84 7.70 1.02 12.50
CA TYR A 84 7.64 -0.44 12.57
C TYR A 84 8.74 -1.10 11.74
N ARG A 85 9.38 -2.14 12.28
CA ARG A 85 10.32 -2.97 11.51
C ARG A 85 9.61 -3.84 10.45
N SER A 86 8.36 -4.21 10.71
CA SER A 86 7.53 -5.02 9.81
C SER A 86 6.10 -4.49 9.84
N LEU A 87 5.66 -3.87 8.74
CA LEU A 87 4.28 -3.41 8.59
C LEU A 87 3.31 -4.59 8.50
N LYS A 88 3.74 -5.73 7.93
CA LYS A 88 2.87 -6.92 7.81
C LYS A 88 2.22 -7.33 9.14
N ARG A 89 2.98 -7.26 10.25
CA ARG A 89 2.47 -7.58 11.59
C ARG A 89 1.41 -6.57 12.03
N HIS A 90 1.65 -5.28 11.83
CA HIS A 90 0.72 -4.22 12.17
C HIS A 90 -0.56 -4.30 11.32
N LEU A 91 -0.43 -4.53 10.01
CA LEU A 91 -1.58 -4.69 9.11
C LEU A 91 -2.47 -5.86 9.51
N THR A 92 -1.87 -6.99 9.91
CA THR A 92 -2.62 -8.16 10.39
C THR A 92 -3.45 -7.84 11.64
N SER A 93 -2.90 -7.09 12.60
CA SER A 93 -3.67 -6.66 13.78
C SER A 93 -4.80 -5.68 13.46
N GLN A 94 -4.68 -4.94 12.35
CA GLN A 94 -5.72 -4.04 11.86
C GLN A 94 -6.71 -4.72 10.90
N GLY A 95 -6.55 -6.03 10.65
CA GLY A 95 -7.38 -6.77 9.71
C GLY A 95 -7.21 -6.35 8.25
N LEU A 96 -6.11 -5.69 7.89
CA LEU A 96 -5.84 -5.22 6.53
C LEU A 96 -4.83 -6.10 5.82
N THR A 97 -5.07 -6.35 4.54
CA THR A 97 -4.07 -6.99 3.68
C THR A 97 -3.03 -5.98 3.19
N PRO A 98 -1.80 -6.42 2.87
CA PRO A 98 -0.81 -5.53 2.27
C PRO A 98 -1.24 -4.93 0.92
N ALA A 99 -2.16 -5.58 0.20
CA ALA A 99 -2.70 -5.07 -1.06
C ALA A 99 -3.70 -3.93 -0.80
N GLU A 100 -4.65 -4.14 0.12
CA GLU A 100 -5.62 -3.14 0.54
C GLU A 100 -4.94 -1.90 1.12
N TYR A 101 -3.89 -2.08 1.94
CA TYR A 101 -3.13 -0.96 2.47
C TYR A 101 -2.52 -0.10 1.36
N ARG A 102 -1.97 -0.73 0.31
CA ARG A 102 -1.43 0.03 -0.83
C ARG A 102 -2.52 0.76 -1.61
N GLN A 103 -3.68 0.14 -1.81
CA GLN A 103 -4.81 0.76 -2.50
C GLN A 103 -5.40 1.92 -1.70
N LYS A 104 -5.61 1.74 -0.40
CA LYS A 104 -6.15 2.77 0.50
C LYS A 104 -5.29 4.03 0.49
N PHE A 105 -3.98 3.86 0.56
CA PHE A 105 -3.05 4.98 0.67
C PHE A 105 -2.39 5.40 -0.66
N GLY A 106 -2.74 4.75 -1.78
CA GLY A 106 -2.18 5.04 -3.11
C GLY A 106 -0.69 4.71 -3.25
N LEU A 107 -0.17 3.72 -2.51
CA LEU A 107 1.26 3.38 -2.53
C LEU A 107 1.64 2.60 -3.80
N PRO A 108 2.87 2.78 -4.31
CA PRO A 108 3.42 1.95 -5.37
C PRO A 108 3.37 0.45 -5.05
N HIS A 109 3.26 -0.39 -6.08
CA HIS A 109 3.31 -1.84 -5.92
C HIS A 109 4.63 -2.31 -5.27
N ASP A 110 5.72 -1.63 -5.60
CA ASP A 110 7.07 -1.89 -5.09
C ASP A 110 7.33 -1.38 -3.66
N TYR A 111 6.30 -0.87 -2.97
CA TYR A 111 6.47 -0.38 -1.61
C TYR A 111 6.87 -1.50 -0.63
N PRO A 112 7.99 -1.35 0.11
CA PRO A 112 8.47 -2.37 1.03
C PRO A 112 7.57 -2.46 2.27
N MET A 113 7.23 -3.68 2.66
CA MET A 113 6.41 -3.94 3.87
C MET A 113 7.25 -4.31 5.10
N VAL A 114 8.57 -4.37 4.93
CA VAL A 114 9.54 -4.73 5.96
C VAL A 114 10.77 -3.85 5.77
N ALA A 115 11.35 -3.38 6.88
CA ALA A 115 12.55 -2.56 6.85
C ALA A 115 13.75 -3.31 6.26
N ALA A 116 14.64 -2.59 5.58
CA ALA A 116 15.78 -3.18 4.89
C ALA A 116 16.74 -3.88 5.86
N SER A 117 17.01 -3.28 7.03
CA SER A 117 17.90 -3.88 8.03
C SER A 117 17.34 -5.17 8.62
N TYR A 118 16.02 -5.23 8.86
CA TYR A 118 15.35 -6.46 9.33
C TYR A 118 15.37 -7.57 8.28
N ALA A 119 15.17 -7.23 7.00
CA ALA A 119 15.29 -8.18 5.89
C ALA A 119 16.72 -8.73 5.78
N ALA A 120 17.73 -7.86 5.89
CA ALA A 120 19.14 -8.24 5.87
C ALA A 120 19.49 -9.20 7.01
N GLN A 121 19.14 -8.87 8.26
CA GLN A 121 19.39 -9.72 9.44
C GLN A 121 18.75 -11.10 9.29
N ARG A 122 17.46 -11.17 8.90
CA ARG A 122 16.77 -12.44 8.72
C ARG A 122 17.36 -13.26 7.58
N SER A 123 17.79 -12.62 6.49
CA SER A 123 18.43 -13.30 5.36
C SER A 123 19.81 -13.87 5.73
N ALA A 124 20.59 -13.19 6.58
CA ALA A 124 21.87 -13.67 7.06
C ALA A 124 21.70 -14.90 7.96
N LEU A 125 20.75 -14.86 8.90
CA LEU A 125 20.40 -16.00 9.75
C LEU A 125 19.90 -17.19 8.92
N ALA A 126 19.08 -16.94 7.91
CA ALA A 126 18.63 -17.98 6.98
C ALA A 126 19.81 -18.67 6.27
N LYS A 127 20.75 -17.87 5.74
CA LYS A 127 21.94 -18.39 5.05
C LYS A 127 22.84 -19.20 6.00
N SER A 128 23.02 -18.77 7.25
CA SER A 128 23.79 -19.53 8.25
C SER A 128 23.09 -20.83 8.65
N LEU A 129 21.75 -20.84 8.69
CA LEU A 129 20.93 -22.02 8.98
C LEU A 129 20.75 -22.97 7.77
N GLY A 130 21.41 -22.70 6.64
CA GLY A 130 21.48 -23.64 5.52
C GLY A 130 20.50 -23.37 4.36
N LEU A 131 19.78 -22.25 4.34
CA LEU A 131 19.03 -21.84 3.14
C LEU A 131 20.00 -21.59 1.98
N GLY A 132 19.94 -22.47 0.97
CA GLY A 132 20.73 -22.39 -0.26
C GLY A 132 21.95 -23.31 -0.35
N GLN A 133 22.26 -24.12 0.67
CA GLN A 133 23.38 -25.07 0.63
C GLN A 133 23.14 -26.20 -0.40
N ARG A 134 21.95 -26.82 -0.40
CA ARG A 134 21.57 -27.86 -1.38
C ARG A 134 21.75 -27.48 -2.85
N ARG A 135 21.61 -26.20 -3.19
CA ARG A 135 21.83 -25.71 -4.56
C ARG A 135 23.31 -25.55 -4.89
N ARG A 136 24.14 -25.17 -3.91
CA ARG A 136 25.60 -25.12 -4.06
C ARG A 136 26.17 -26.53 -4.18
N ASP A 137 25.68 -27.48 -3.39
CA ASP A 137 26.13 -28.87 -3.45
C ASP A 137 25.81 -29.50 -4.81
N ALA A 138 24.59 -29.26 -5.35
CA ALA A 138 24.21 -29.72 -6.69
C ALA A 138 25.00 -29.02 -7.81
N ALA A 139 25.29 -27.72 -7.67
CA ALA A 139 26.09 -26.99 -8.65
C ALA A 139 27.57 -27.39 -8.62
N ALA A 140 28.11 -27.71 -7.43
CA ALA A 140 29.46 -28.22 -7.25
C ALA A 140 29.59 -29.66 -7.81
N ALA A 141 28.59 -30.51 -7.58
CA ALA A 141 28.54 -31.85 -8.16
C ALA A 141 28.45 -31.82 -9.70
N ALA A 142 27.67 -30.90 -10.27
CA ALA A 142 27.59 -30.71 -11.72
C ALA A 142 28.90 -30.16 -12.32
N GLN A 143 29.61 -29.29 -11.61
CA GLN A 143 30.92 -28.79 -12.04
C GLN A 143 32.02 -29.84 -11.91
N ALA A 144 31.98 -30.70 -10.89
CA ALA A 144 32.90 -31.82 -10.75
C ALA A 144 32.71 -32.88 -11.85
N ALA A 145 31.47 -33.18 -12.23
CA ALA A 145 31.16 -34.10 -13.33
C ALA A 145 31.54 -33.55 -14.72
N ALA A 146 31.70 -32.22 -14.86
CA ALA A 146 32.14 -31.58 -16.10
C ALA A 146 33.66 -31.37 -16.18
N ALA A 147 34.40 -31.59 -15.08
CA ALA A 147 35.86 -31.39 -14.99
C ALA A 147 36.67 -32.70 -15.07
N GLU A 148 36.03 -33.87 -15.15
CA GLU A 148 36.69 -35.15 -15.40
C GLU A 148 37.08 -35.26 -16.89
N PRO A 149 38.37 -35.45 -17.24
CA PRO A 149 38.81 -35.49 -18.63
C PRO A 149 38.41 -36.81 -19.29
N ALA A 150 37.78 -36.72 -20.46
CA ALA A 150 37.40 -37.85 -21.29
C ALA A 150 38.64 -38.69 -21.69
N PRO A 151 38.64 -40.03 -21.49
CA PRO A 151 39.62 -40.89 -22.14
C PRO A 151 39.20 -41.14 -23.59
N ALA A 152 40.21 -41.12 -24.46
CA ALA A 152 40.13 -41.27 -25.92
C ALA A 152 39.56 -42.62 -26.38
N GLU A 153 38.90 -42.60 -27.55
CA GLU A 153 38.45 -43.74 -28.35
C GLU A 153 39.54 -44.80 -28.60
N PRO A 154 39.11 -46.05 -28.93
CA PRO A 154 39.32 -46.48 -30.32
C PRO A 154 38.13 -47.20 -30.96
N ALA A 155 38.24 -47.29 -32.28
CA ALA A 155 37.21 -47.57 -33.27
C ALA A 155 36.73 -49.02 -33.43
N ARG A 156 35.44 -49.13 -33.83
CA ARG A 156 34.78 -50.04 -34.80
C ARG A 156 34.94 -51.57 -34.71
N ALA A 157 33.80 -52.26 -34.54
CA ALA A 157 33.37 -53.39 -35.40
C ALA A 157 31.82 -53.57 -35.41
N ALA A 158 31.30 -53.88 -36.61
CA ALA A 158 29.94 -54.23 -37.09
C ALA A 158 28.92 -54.89 -36.12
N GLU A 159 27.65 -54.43 -36.02
CA GLU A 159 26.41 -54.81 -36.79
C GLU A 159 25.74 -56.11 -36.22
N VAL A 160 24.43 -56.29 -35.91
CA VAL A 160 23.09 -55.93 -36.50
C VAL A 160 21.96 -56.07 -35.40
N PRO A 161 20.61 -55.96 -35.62
CA PRO A 161 19.70 -55.16 -34.78
C PRO A 161 18.52 -55.91 -34.09
N ALA A 162 18.01 -55.42 -32.95
CA ALA A 162 16.67 -55.76 -32.42
C ALA A 162 16.28 -54.75 -31.32
N GLU A 163 15.33 -53.85 -31.58
CA GLU A 163 13.91 -53.94 -31.20
C GLU A 163 13.60 -53.03 -29.99
N LYS A 164 12.80 -51.99 -30.24
CA LYS A 164 12.33 -51.00 -29.25
C LYS A 164 11.27 -51.63 -28.35
N PRO A 165 11.18 -51.19 -27.09
CA PRO A 165 9.86 -50.95 -26.52
C PRO A 165 9.66 -49.50 -26.05
N ALA A 166 8.46 -49.03 -26.35
CA ALA A 166 7.93 -47.69 -26.13
C ALA A 166 7.76 -47.32 -24.64
N PRO A 167 7.67 -46.00 -24.30
CA PRO A 167 7.42 -45.57 -22.93
C PRO A 167 5.98 -45.87 -22.50
N ARG A 168 5.83 -46.55 -21.36
CA ARG A 168 4.53 -46.73 -20.69
C ARG A 168 3.99 -45.39 -20.22
N ARG A 169 2.99 -44.85 -20.95
CA ARG A 169 2.06 -43.83 -20.46
C ARG A 169 1.35 -44.38 -19.22
N ARG A 170 1.49 -43.72 -18.07
CA ARG A 170 0.50 -43.87 -16.98
C ARG A 170 -0.78 -43.16 -17.41
N ALA A 171 -1.79 -43.97 -17.72
CA ALA A 171 -3.13 -43.50 -18.02
C ALA A 171 -3.75 -42.80 -16.81
N ARG A 172 -4.42 -41.67 -17.08
CA ARG A 172 -5.50 -41.13 -16.24
C ARG A 172 -6.52 -42.22 -15.97
N LYS A 173 -7.01 -42.32 -14.75
CA LYS A 173 -8.37 -42.81 -14.50
C LYS A 173 -9.15 -41.67 -13.86
N ALA A 174 -10.07 -41.13 -14.65
CA ALA A 174 -11.24 -40.40 -14.18
C ALA A 174 -12.42 -41.39 -14.12
N ALA A 175 -13.35 -41.07 -13.23
CA ALA A 175 -14.77 -41.46 -13.18
C ALA A 175 -15.22 -42.74 -12.43
N ALA A 176 -16.43 -42.54 -11.85
CA ALA A 176 -17.37 -43.39 -11.12
C ALA A 176 -17.00 -43.64 -9.65
N GLU A 177 -17.80 -43.30 -8.65
CA GLU A 177 -19.22 -42.89 -8.53
C GLU A 177 -19.36 -42.12 -7.20
#